data_AF-A0A2G5TRS9-F1
#
_entry.id   AF-A0A2G5TRS9-F1
#
_cell.length_a   1.000
_cell.length_b   1.000
_cell.length_c   1.000
_cell.angle_alpha   90.00
_cell.angle_beta   90.00
_cell.angle_gamma   90.00
#
_symmetry.space_group_name_H-M   'P 1'
#
loop_
_entity.id
_entity.type
_entity.pdbx_description
1 polymer ?
#
loop_
_entity_poly.entity_id
_entity_poly.type
_entity_poly.pdbx_seq_one_letter_code
_entity_poly.pdbx_strand_id
1 'polypeptide(L)'
;MCFFMIFIIFECRKFHKNATYLLASMYVSWFECFLATLIILPYKYGIINLAEPTQIFEGFEDLDNYLQLEELNLKSIPVLIAGFLFWHYLAVVNSGFCVFLIERTVATVLFNDYESKNRPKLTISIVVVHQIYALFLAIIPFFHMVSFRDFLGSNAFSMFIIIPHLLILKYYNTQRRKNMKLAKNIAKNSLAAKFQTEENVRSITLAFRIFSIVILFNLVFLTIIYLGIAKVPGEKYYFQVAEHMIFFGPIVLVPAMISSEKDWKNRFLEKLRIKKSLKILPEVSGRTQDTTDEYFKQLRSAWA
;
A
#
# COMPACT_ATOMS: atom_id res chain seq x y z
N MET A 1 -2.44 14.08 4.71
CA MET A 1 -2.35 12.87 5.57
C MET A 1 -1.19 11.95 5.16
N CYS A 2 -1.05 11.58 3.87
CA CYS A 2 0.06 10.75 3.36
C CYS A 2 1.44 11.30 3.72
N PHE A 3 1.65 12.61 3.56
CA PHE A 3 2.90 13.28 3.96
C PHE A 3 3.31 12.96 5.40
N PHE A 4 2.41 13.18 6.38
CA PHE A 4 2.68 12.88 7.79
C PHE A 4 2.97 11.39 8.03
N MET A 5 2.29 10.49 7.31
CA MET A 5 2.53 9.06 7.45
C MET A 5 3.92 8.65 7.02
N ILE A 6 4.46 9.22 5.94
CA ILE A 6 5.84 8.95 5.50
C ILE A 6 6.82 9.25 6.64
N PHE A 7 6.71 10.41 7.29
CA PHE A 7 7.57 10.76 8.44
C PHE A 7 7.40 9.78 9.59
N ILE A 8 6.16 9.43 9.95
CA ILE A 8 5.87 8.55 11.08
C ILE A 8 6.40 7.14 10.86
N ILE A 9 6.32 6.63 9.62
CA ILE A 9 6.87 5.32 9.26
C ILE A 9 8.39 5.29 9.46
N PHE A 10 9.09 6.35 9.04
CA PHE A 10 10.53 6.46 9.22
C PHE A 10 10.98 6.76 10.67
N GLU A 11 10.15 7.45 11.46
CA GLU A 11 10.42 7.76 12.87
C GLU A 11 10.17 6.54 13.78
N CYS A 12 9.03 5.87 13.64
CA CYS A 12 8.65 4.77 14.54
C CYS A 12 9.32 3.43 14.19
N ARG A 13 9.76 3.23 12.92
CA ARG A 13 10.46 2.03 12.41
C ARG A 13 9.97 0.70 12.99
N LYS A 14 8.72 0.35 12.69
CA LYS A 14 8.11 -0.91 13.19
C LYS A 14 8.39 -2.13 12.32
N PHE A 15 8.78 -1.90 11.07
CA PHE A 15 9.25 -2.93 10.17
C PHE A 15 10.77 -2.84 10.03
N HIS A 16 11.39 -3.95 9.60
CA HIS A 16 12.73 -3.88 9.03
C HIS A 16 12.80 -2.82 7.90
N LYS A 17 14.01 -2.31 7.65
CA LYS A 17 14.27 -1.20 6.71
C LYS A 17 13.60 -1.42 5.35
N ASN A 18 13.65 -2.64 4.83
CA ASN A 18 13.14 -2.99 3.50
C ASN A 18 11.63 -2.76 3.37
N ALA A 19 10.85 -3.36 4.27
CA ALA A 19 9.42 -3.17 4.34
C ALA A 19 9.03 -1.71 4.64
N THR A 20 9.85 -0.98 5.40
CA THR A 20 9.65 0.45 5.67
C THR A 20 9.76 1.27 4.39
N TYR A 21 10.79 1.05 3.56
CA TYR A 21 10.97 1.75 2.29
C TYR A 21 9.86 1.44 1.28
N LEU A 22 9.43 0.18 1.19
CA LEU A 22 8.30 -0.21 0.34
C LEU A 22 7.00 0.49 0.72
N LEU A 23 6.70 0.52 2.02
CA LEU A 23 5.51 1.20 2.51
C LEU A 23 5.61 2.71 2.25
N ALA A 24 6.78 3.31 2.45
CA ALA A 24 7.00 4.72 2.16
C ALA A 24 6.81 5.02 0.66
N SER A 25 7.31 4.18 -0.25
CA SER A 25 7.13 4.39 -1.70
C SER A 25 5.65 4.34 -2.12
N MET A 26 4.84 3.48 -1.50
CA MET A 26 3.38 3.46 -1.75
C MET A 26 2.68 4.76 -1.30
N TYR A 27 3.17 5.41 -0.25
CA TYR A 27 2.63 6.72 0.16
C TYR A 27 3.15 7.87 -0.70
N VAL A 28 4.37 7.74 -1.23
CA VAL A 28 4.93 8.72 -2.17
C VAL A 28 4.16 8.70 -3.49
N SER A 29 3.76 7.53 -4.01
CA SER A 29 2.99 7.45 -5.25
C SER A 29 1.64 8.17 -5.17
N TRP A 30 1.08 8.40 -3.97
CA TRP A 30 -0.12 9.23 -3.85
C TRP A 30 0.10 10.67 -4.35
N PHE A 31 1.32 11.22 -4.24
CA PHE A 31 1.59 12.53 -4.81
C PHE A 31 1.48 12.53 -6.34
N GLU A 32 1.74 11.40 -7.01
CA GLU A 32 1.50 11.25 -8.45
C GLU A 32 0.01 11.32 -8.76
N CYS A 33 -0.83 10.61 -8.00
CA CYS A 33 -2.30 10.69 -8.12
C CYS A 33 -2.82 12.11 -7.88
N PHE A 34 -2.28 12.80 -6.86
CA PHE A 34 -2.66 14.17 -6.55
C PHE A 34 -2.29 15.12 -7.68
N LEU A 35 -1.07 15.04 -8.20
CA LEU A 35 -0.62 15.84 -9.35
C LEU A 35 -1.45 15.54 -10.60
N ALA A 36 -1.70 14.27 -10.91
CA ALA A 36 -2.54 13.85 -12.03
C ALA A 36 -3.96 14.45 -11.92
N THR A 37 -4.52 14.46 -10.71
CA THR A 37 -5.83 15.07 -10.46
C THR A 37 -5.80 16.56 -10.73
N LEU A 38 -4.81 17.28 -10.19
CA LEU A 38 -4.68 18.73 -10.42
C LEU A 38 -4.58 19.07 -11.92
N ILE A 39 -3.89 18.23 -12.70
CA ILE A 39 -3.76 18.40 -14.14
C ILE A 39 -5.09 18.14 -14.86
N ILE A 40 -5.87 17.14 -14.43
CA ILE A 40 -7.13 16.76 -15.08
C ILE A 40 -8.33 17.66 -14.72
N LEU A 41 -8.35 18.30 -13.54
CA LEU A 41 -9.49 19.12 -13.08
C LEU A 41 -9.92 20.23 -14.06
N PRO A 42 -9.02 21.01 -14.69
CA PRO A 42 -9.41 22.02 -15.68
C PRO A 42 -10.17 21.44 -16.88
N TYR A 43 -9.87 20.21 -17.29
CA TYR A 43 -10.55 19.53 -18.37
C TYR A 43 -11.93 19.04 -17.94
N LYS A 44 -12.04 18.48 -16.73
CA LYS A 44 -13.32 18.01 -16.17
C LYS A 44 -14.34 19.12 -15.94
N TYR A 45 -13.89 20.30 -15.53
CA TYR A 45 -14.77 21.45 -15.32
C TYR A 45 -15.01 22.26 -16.61
N GLY A 46 -14.51 21.82 -17.76
CA GLY A 46 -14.70 22.51 -19.04
C GLY A 46 -13.96 23.85 -19.15
N ILE A 47 -12.95 24.09 -18.32
CA ILE A 47 -12.07 25.27 -18.42
C ILE A 47 -11.17 25.12 -19.65
N ILE A 48 -10.67 23.90 -19.90
CA ILE A 48 -9.91 23.54 -21.09
C ILE A 48 -10.69 22.48 -21.86
N ASN A 49 -11.08 22.81 -23.09
CA ASN A 49 -11.84 21.91 -23.97
C ASN A 49 -10.91 21.21 -24.96
N LEU A 50 -11.04 19.88 -25.05
CA LEU A 50 -10.37 19.04 -26.05
C LEU A 50 -11.28 18.66 -27.22
N ALA A 51 -12.59 18.78 -27.04
CA ALA A 51 -13.63 18.56 -28.03
C ALA A 51 -14.59 19.75 -28.05
N GLU A 52 -15.63 19.66 -28.86
CA GLU A 52 -16.73 20.62 -28.80
C GLU A 52 -17.35 20.66 -27.38
N PRO A 53 -17.63 21.86 -26.82
CA PRO A 53 -18.13 21.99 -25.44
C PRO A 53 -19.45 21.27 -25.14
N THR A 54 -20.20 20.86 -26.16
CA THR A 54 -21.48 20.15 -26.07
C THR A 54 -21.30 18.64 -25.91
N GLN A 55 -20.12 18.09 -26.22
CA GLN A 55 -19.84 16.66 -26.14
C GLN A 55 -19.23 16.31 -24.78
N ILE A 56 -19.90 15.44 -24.03
CA ILE A 56 -19.45 14.96 -22.72
C ILE A 56 -18.96 13.52 -22.90
N PHE A 57 -17.72 13.26 -22.51
CA PHE A 57 -17.14 11.93 -22.45
C PHE A 57 -17.20 11.44 -21.00
N GLU A 58 -17.90 10.33 -20.77
CA GLU A 58 -18.08 9.73 -19.45
C GLU A 58 -17.66 8.25 -19.46
N GLY A 59 -17.25 7.74 -18.30
CA GLY A 59 -16.86 6.34 -18.14
C GLY A 59 -15.37 6.07 -18.29
N PHE A 60 -14.97 4.82 -18.04
CA PHE A 60 -13.56 4.38 -18.08
C PHE A 60 -13.17 3.76 -19.43
N GLU A 61 -14.13 3.24 -20.18
CA GLU A 61 -13.93 2.62 -21.50
C GLU A 61 -15.25 2.70 -22.27
N ASP A 62 -15.28 3.47 -23.36
CA ASP A 62 -16.36 3.49 -24.33
C ASP A 62 -15.75 3.36 -25.72
N LEU A 63 -15.82 2.14 -26.27
CA LEU A 63 -15.20 1.79 -27.55
C LEU A 63 -15.86 2.51 -28.73
N ASP A 64 -17.11 2.91 -28.57
CA ASP A 64 -17.94 3.46 -29.64
C ASP A 64 -17.82 5.00 -29.72
N ASN A 65 -17.39 5.66 -28.64
CA ASN A 65 -17.36 7.12 -28.53
C ASN A 65 -16.07 7.63 -27.87
N TYR A 66 -14.92 7.25 -28.44
CA TYR A 66 -13.64 7.83 -28.02
C TYR A 66 -13.50 9.28 -28.47
N LEU A 67 -12.89 10.09 -27.60
CA LEU A 67 -12.33 11.37 -28.01
C LEU A 67 -11.19 11.13 -28.99
N GLN A 68 -11.44 11.36 -30.28
CA GLN A 68 -10.40 11.35 -31.30
C GLN A 68 -9.68 12.70 -31.29
N LEU A 69 -8.37 12.64 -31.07
CA LEU A 69 -7.50 13.80 -31.19
C LEU A 69 -6.84 13.74 -32.58
N GLU A 70 -7.11 14.71 -33.44
CA GLU A 70 -6.51 14.78 -34.78
C GLU A 70 -4.98 14.94 -34.70
N GLU A 71 -4.49 15.72 -33.73
CA GLU A 71 -3.06 15.95 -33.51
C GLU A 71 -2.72 16.08 -32.01
N LEU A 72 -1.49 15.67 -31.67
CA LEU A 72 -0.92 15.85 -30.34
C LEU A 72 -0.52 17.31 -30.13
N ASN A 73 -1.36 18.07 -29.42
CA ASN A 73 -1.13 19.49 -29.14
C ASN A 73 -0.82 19.75 -27.65
N LEU A 74 -0.40 20.98 -27.32
CA LEU A 74 -0.09 21.40 -25.95
C LEU A 74 -1.27 21.31 -24.97
N LYS A 75 -2.52 21.22 -25.46
CA LYS A 75 -3.72 21.00 -24.63
C LYS A 75 -3.95 19.52 -24.33
N SER A 76 -3.58 18.62 -25.24
CA SER A 76 -3.77 17.17 -25.08
C SER A 76 -2.68 16.50 -24.23
N ILE A 77 -1.43 16.99 -24.33
CA ILE A 77 -0.27 16.42 -23.62
C ILE A 77 -0.48 16.32 -22.10
N PRO A 78 -0.98 17.36 -21.40
CA PRO A 78 -1.21 17.28 -19.96
C PRO A 78 -2.18 16.16 -19.55
N VAL A 79 -3.25 15.93 -20.33
CA VAL A 79 -4.22 14.87 -20.05
C VAL A 79 -3.59 13.48 -20.20
N LEU A 80 -2.73 13.30 -21.21
CA LEU A 80 -1.99 12.04 -21.38
C LEU A 80 -1.02 11.79 -20.22
N ILE A 81 -0.26 12.81 -19.81
CA ILE A 81 0.64 12.72 -18.64
C ILE A 81 -0.16 12.34 -17.39
N ALA A 82 -1.28 13.03 -17.14
CA ALA A 82 -2.12 12.75 -16.00
C ALA A 82 -2.73 11.34 -16.03
N GLY A 83 -3.20 10.89 -17.19
CA GLY A 83 -3.70 9.52 -17.39
C GLY A 83 -2.63 8.47 -17.06
N PHE A 84 -1.41 8.66 -17.56
CA PHE A 84 -0.29 7.77 -17.24
C PHE A 84 0.03 7.75 -15.74
N LEU A 85 0.09 8.92 -15.09
CA LEU A 85 0.35 9.04 -13.65
C LEU A 85 -0.74 8.35 -12.81
N PHE A 86 -2.01 8.42 -13.22
CA PHE A 86 -3.09 7.69 -12.56
C PHE A 86 -2.89 6.17 -12.66
N TRP A 87 -2.59 5.65 -13.85
CA TRP A 87 -2.35 4.22 -14.03
C TRP A 87 -1.10 3.73 -13.29
N HIS A 88 -0.03 4.52 -13.28
CA HIS A 88 1.18 4.19 -12.53
C HIS A 88 0.92 4.16 -11.02
N TYR A 89 0.22 5.17 -10.48
CA TYR A 89 -0.20 5.19 -9.08
C TYR A 89 -0.99 3.93 -8.70
N LEU A 90 -2.03 3.60 -9.48
CA LEU A 90 -2.87 2.42 -9.24
C LEU A 90 -2.04 1.13 -9.28
N ALA A 91 -1.12 1.01 -10.25
CA ALA A 91 -0.22 -0.12 -10.36
C ALA A 91 0.69 -0.25 -9.13
N VAL A 92 1.29 0.84 -8.65
CA VAL A 92 2.16 0.85 -7.46
C VAL A 92 1.39 0.42 -6.22
N VAL A 93 0.20 0.99 -5.97
CA VAL A 93 -0.61 0.68 -4.78
C VAL A 93 -1.10 -0.76 -4.82
N ASN A 94 -1.60 -1.23 -5.97
CA ASN A 94 -2.16 -2.57 -6.08
C ASN A 94 -1.09 -3.66 -5.97
N SER A 95 0.06 -3.47 -6.63
CA SER A 95 1.17 -4.43 -6.58
C SER A 95 2.04 -4.34 -5.33
N GLY A 96 2.01 -3.21 -4.60
CA GLY A 96 2.84 -2.99 -3.42
C GLY A 96 2.61 -4.03 -2.32
N PHE A 97 1.40 -4.55 -2.21
CA PHE A 97 1.06 -5.63 -1.27
C PHE A 97 1.71 -6.97 -1.66
N CYS A 98 1.73 -7.30 -2.95
CA CYS A 98 2.44 -8.48 -3.45
C CYS A 98 3.93 -8.39 -3.11
N VAL A 99 4.53 -7.23 -3.39
CA VAL A 99 5.96 -7.01 -3.15
C VAL A 99 6.30 -7.07 -1.66
N PHE A 100 5.43 -6.54 -0.79
CA PHE A 100 5.56 -6.70 0.65
C PHE A 100 5.53 -8.18 1.07
N LEU A 101 4.60 -8.98 0.53
CA LEU A 101 4.55 -10.43 0.84
C LEU A 101 5.77 -11.18 0.33
N ILE A 102 6.28 -10.83 -0.85
CA ILE A 102 7.54 -11.37 -1.39
C ILE A 102 8.69 -11.04 -0.45
N GLU A 103 8.81 -9.79 -0.01
CA GLU A 103 9.85 -9.35 0.92
C GLU A 103 9.76 -10.11 2.26
N ARG A 104 8.56 -10.30 2.81
CA ARG A 104 8.33 -11.11 4.01
C ARG A 104 8.62 -12.60 3.80
N THR A 105 8.40 -13.11 2.60
CA THR A 105 8.73 -14.50 2.23
C THR A 105 10.25 -14.67 2.19
N VAL A 106 10.97 -13.75 1.56
CA VAL A 106 12.44 -13.73 1.54
C VAL A 106 12.99 -13.62 2.96
N ALA A 107 12.44 -12.75 3.81
CA ALA A 107 12.84 -12.65 5.23
C ALA A 107 12.57 -13.93 6.03
N THR A 108 11.54 -14.70 5.66
CA THR A 108 11.22 -16.00 6.28
C THR A 108 12.17 -17.10 5.81
N VAL A 109 12.58 -17.09 4.54
CA VAL A 109 13.54 -18.06 3.97
C VAL A 109 14.96 -17.78 4.48
N LEU A 110 15.36 -16.50 4.51
CA LEU A 110 16.70 -16.06 4.95
C LEU A 110 16.79 -15.82 6.46
N PHE A 111 15.93 -16.47 7.26
CA PHE A 111 15.75 -16.15 8.68
C PHE A 111 17.02 -16.27 9.56
N ASN A 112 18.03 -17.01 9.12
CA ASN A 112 19.28 -17.20 9.87
C ASN A 112 20.20 -15.98 9.84
N ASP A 113 20.20 -15.22 8.73
CA ASP A 113 21.17 -14.16 8.50
C ASP A 113 20.56 -12.88 7.91
N TYR A 114 19.23 -12.77 7.86
CA TYR A 114 18.51 -11.60 7.33
C TYR A 114 18.92 -10.30 8.04
N GLU A 115 18.93 -10.30 9.37
CA GLU A 115 19.32 -9.15 10.22
C GLU A 115 20.83 -8.98 10.39
N SER A 116 21.59 -10.09 10.39
CA SER A 116 23.03 -10.01 10.69
C SER A 116 23.87 -9.49 9.53
N LYS A 117 23.36 -9.58 8.29
CA LYS A 117 24.02 -9.03 7.10
C LYS A 117 23.24 -7.83 6.57
N ASN A 118 23.89 -6.68 6.55
CA ASN A 118 23.36 -5.49 5.89
C ASN A 118 23.24 -5.75 4.38
N ARG A 119 22.01 -5.79 3.85
CA ARG A 119 21.73 -6.05 2.42
C ARG A 119 21.01 -4.86 1.76
N PRO A 120 21.67 -3.69 1.63
CA PRO A 120 21.05 -2.53 0.99
C PRO A 120 20.68 -2.81 -0.47
N LYS A 121 21.45 -3.68 -1.15
CA LYS A 121 21.17 -4.12 -2.53
C LYS A 121 19.83 -4.84 -2.64
N LEU A 122 19.40 -5.59 -1.62
CA LEU A 122 18.10 -6.27 -1.61
C LEU A 122 16.97 -5.24 -1.55
N THR A 123 17.09 -4.23 -0.70
CA THR A 123 16.14 -3.11 -0.59
C THR A 123 15.98 -2.38 -1.92
N ILE A 124 17.11 -1.96 -2.50
CA ILE A 124 17.13 -1.20 -3.75
C ILE A 124 16.56 -2.05 -4.88
N SER A 125 16.97 -3.32 -4.99
CA SER A 125 16.48 -4.22 -6.01
C SER A 125 14.97 -4.42 -5.92
N ILE A 126 14.40 -4.63 -4.72
CA ILE A 126 12.96 -4.82 -4.56
C ILE A 126 12.20 -3.56 -4.96
N VAL A 127 12.63 -2.38 -4.53
CA VAL A 127 11.96 -1.12 -4.88
C VAL A 127 12.07 -0.83 -6.38
N VAL A 128 13.25 -0.98 -6.98
CA VAL A 128 13.45 -0.75 -8.42
C VAL A 128 12.65 -1.72 -9.27
N VAL A 129 12.66 -3.02 -8.93
CA VAL A 129 11.86 -4.03 -9.64
C VAL A 129 10.37 -3.72 -9.49
N HIS A 130 9.92 -3.28 -8.31
CA HIS A 130 8.53 -2.90 -8.09
C HIS A 130 8.11 -1.72 -8.97
N GLN A 131 8.92 -0.67 -9.05
CA GLN A 131 8.63 0.50 -9.89
C GLN A 131 8.63 0.14 -11.38
N ILE A 132 9.59 -0.65 -11.85
CA ILE A 132 9.63 -1.14 -13.23
C ILE A 132 8.37 -1.96 -13.54
N TYR A 133 7.98 -2.87 -12.63
CA TYR A 133 6.77 -3.66 -12.78
C TYR A 133 5.51 -2.78 -12.82
N ALA A 134 5.42 -1.75 -11.97
CA ALA A 134 4.31 -0.82 -11.95
C ALA A 134 4.21 0.00 -13.24
N LEU A 135 5.35 0.40 -13.82
CA LEU A 135 5.40 1.06 -15.13
C LEU A 135 4.85 0.15 -16.23
N PHE A 136 5.26 -1.13 -16.27
CA PHE A 136 4.72 -2.10 -17.23
C PHE A 136 3.20 -2.28 -17.07
N LEU A 137 2.72 -2.40 -15.84
CA LEU A 137 1.28 -2.50 -15.57
C LEU A 137 0.51 -1.24 -15.97
N ALA A 138 1.12 -0.05 -15.91
CA ALA A 138 0.50 1.20 -16.31
C ALA A 138 0.40 1.35 -17.84
N ILE A 139 1.36 0.82 -18.58
CA ILE A 139 1.40 0.83 -20.05
C ILE A 139 0.21 0.06 -20.64
N ILE A 140 -0.18 -1.06 -20.03
CA ILE A 140 -1.27 -1.92 -20.53
C ILE A 140 -2.59 -1.14 -20.70
N PRO A 141 -3.18 -0.53 -19.66
CA PRO A 141 -4.41 0.25 -19.81
C PRO A 141 -4.17 1.58 -20.54
N PHE A 142 -2.97 2.17 -20.44
CA PHE A 142 -2.67 3.44 -21.11
C PHE A 142 -2.69 3.32 -22.65
N PHE A 143 -2.20 2.22 -23.19
CA PHE A 143 -2.25 1.92 -24.63
C PHE A 143 -3.39 0.98 -25.01
N HIS A 144 -4.32 0.71 -24.08
CA HIS A 144 -5.47 -0.18 -24.32
C HIS A 144 -5.06 -1.57 -24.87
N MET A 145 -3.93 -2.11 -24.40
CA MET A 145 -3.40 -3.41 -24.89
C MET A 145 -4.31 -4.60 -24.52
N VAL A 146 -5.13 -4.42 -23.49
CA VAL A 146 -6.11 -5.38 -22.98
C VAL A 146 -7.37 -4.60 -22.63
N SER A 147 -8.54 -5.21 -22.82
CA SER A 147 -9.81 -4.58 -22.44
C SER A 147 -9.80 -4.19 -20.97
N PHE A 148 -10.44 -3.07 -20.63
CA PHE A 148 -10.49 -2.60 -19.24
C PHE A 148 -11.15 -3.63 -18.32
N ARG A 149 -12.18 -4.33 -18.84
CA ARG A 149 -12.86 -5.43 -18.14
C ARG A 149 -11.91 -6.58 -17.77
N ASP A 150 -11.09 -7.02 -18.71
CA ASP A 150 -10.16 -8.14 -18.48
C ASP A 150 -9.00 -7.70 -17.58
N PHE A 151 -8.55 -6.45 -17.71
CA PHE A 151 -7.56 -5.86 -16.82
C PHE A 151 -8.05 -5.85 -15.36
N LEU A 152 -9.29 -5.39 -15.11
CA LEU A 152 -9.93 -5.48 -13.79
C LEU A 152 -10.13 -6.94 -13.33
N GLY A 153 -10.46 -7.84 -14.25
CA GLY A 153 -10.59 -9.27 -13.97
C GLY A 153 -9.28 -9.88 -13.49
N SER A 154 -8.15 -9.49 -14.10
CA SER A 154 -6.81 -9.89 -13.67
C SER A 154 -6.47 -9.39 -12.26
N ASN A 155 -6.92 -8.18 -11.90
CA ASN A 155 -6.77 -7.66 -10.55
C ASN A 155 -7.56 -8.51 -9.54
N ALA A 156 -8.82 -8.83 -9.83
CA ALA A 156 -9.62 -9.71 -9.00
C ALA A 156 -8.97 -11.10 -8.83
N PHE A 157 -8.45 -11.67 -9.93
CA PHE A 157 -7.72 -12.93 -9.92
C PHE A 157 -6.47 -12.88 -9.03
N SER A 158 -5.71 -11.77 -9.07
CA SER A 158 -4.53 -11.60 -8.22
C SER A 158 -4.86 -11.68 -6.72
N MET A 159 -6.03 -11.20 -6.29
CA MET A 159 -6.47 -11.31 -4.90
C MET A 159 -6.69 -12.77 -4.47
N PHE A 160 -7.15 -13.64 -5.37
CA PHE A 160 -7.28 -15.08 -5.09
C PHE A 160 -5.92 -15.76 -4.84
N ILE A 161 -4.81 -15.17 -5.27
CA ILE A 161 -3.45 -15.66 -5.01
C ILE A 161 -2.88 -15.02 -3.74
N ILE A 162 -3.01 -13.70 -3.60
CA ILE A 162 -2.43 -12.91 -2.50
C ILE A 162 -3.03 -13.31 -1.15
N ILE A 163 -4.34 -13.55 -1.09
CA ILE A 163 -5.04 -13.88 0.17
C ILE A 163 -4.53 -15.21 0.75
N PRO A 164 -4.51 -16.34 0.00
CA PRO A 164 -3.89 -17.58 0.48
C PRO A 164 -2.41 -17.40 0.86
N HIS A 165 -1.62 -16.67 0.07
CA HIS A 165 -0.21 -16.41 0.38
C HIS A 165 -0.06 -15.77 1.77
N LEU A 166 -0.81 -14.70 2.04
CA LEU A 166 -0.82 -14.02 3.34
C LEU A 166 -1.19 -14.99 4.49
N LEU A 167 -2.22 -15.81 4.30
CA LEU A 167 -2.69 -16.76 5.31
C LEU A 167 -1.64 -17.86 5.59
N ILE A 168 -1.04 -18.42 4.54
CA ILE A 168 0.02 -19.43 4.63
C ILE A 168 1.23 -18.84 5.35
N LEU A 169 1.67 -17.64 4.95
CA LEU A 169 2.83 -16.99 5.55
C LEU A 169 2.61 -16.67 7.04
N LYS A 170 1.39 -16.23 7.40
CA LYS A 170 0.97 -16.01 8.79
C LYS A 170 0.96 -17.30 9.59
N TYR A 171 0.37 -18.37 9.04
CA TYR A 171 0.36 -19.69 9.67
C TYR A 171 1.78 -20.19 9.92
N TYR A 172 2.62 -20.18 8.90
CA TYR A 172 4.00 -20.65 8.96
C TYR A 172 4.82 -19.92 10.03
N ASN A 173 4.82 -18.58 10.00
CA ASN A 173 5.58 -17.79 10.96
C ASN A 173 5.06 -17.96 12.40
N THR A 174 3.74 -18.08 12.58
CA THR A 174 3.14 -18.34 13.91
C THR A 174 3.53 -19.72 14.45
N GLN A 175 3.48 -20.76 13.61
CA GLN A 175 3.89 -22.11 14.01
C GLN A 175 5.38 -22.16 14.34
N ARG A 176 6.21 -21.47 13.56
CA ARG A 176 7.64 -21.39 13.79
C ARG A 176 7.96 -20.75 15.14
N ARG A 177 7.28 -19.65 15.48
CA ARG A 177 7.37 -19.02 16.80
C ARG A 177 6.99 -19.98 17.93
N LYS A 178 5.91 -20.75 17.76
CA LYS A 178 5.50 -21.79 18.74
C LYS A 178 6.59 -22.85 18.92
N ASN A 179 7.16 -23.35 17.82
CA ASN A 179 8.23 -24.35 17.87
C ASN A 179 9.48 -23.84 18.58
N MET A 180 9.85 -22.57 18.38
CA MET A 180 10.97 -21.93 19.10
C MET A 180 10.71 -21.81 20.60
N LYS A 181 9.48 -21.45 21.01
CA LYS A 181 9.09 -21.37 22.42
C LYS A 181 9.09 -22.74 23.10
N LEU A 182 8.75 -23.79 22.36
CA LEU A 182 8.81 -25.18 22.83
C LEU A 182 10.22 -25.79 22.77
N ALA A 183 11.25 -24.98 22.48
CA ALA A 183 12.63 -25.42 22.32
C ALA A 183 12.81 -26.59 21.31
N LYS A 184 11.88 -26.77 20.38
CA LYS A 184 12.03 -27.76 19.31
C LYS A 184 13.20 -27.33 18.42
N ASN A 185 14.13 -28.24 18.13
CA ASN A 185 15.32 -28.01 17.30
C ASN A 185 16.23 -26.88 17.81
N ILE A 186 16.69 -26.97 19.06
CA ILE A 186 17.56 -25.96 19.74
C ILE A 186 18.75 -25.52 18.87
N ALA A 187 19.38 -26.45 18.15
CA ALA A 187 20.53 -26.15 17.27
C ALA A 187 20.21 -25.14 16.14
N LYS A 188 18.94 -25.01 15.74
CA LYS A 188 18.49 -24.03 14.72
C LYS A 188 17.95 -22.74 15.33
N ASN A 189 17.92 -22.63 16.65
CA ASN A 189 17.33 -21.49 17.38
C ASN A 189 18.41 -20.49 17.81
N SER A 190 19.18 -19.98 16.84
CA SER A 190 20.10 -18.88 17.08
C SER A 190 19.35 -17.64 17.58
N LEU A 191 20.05 -16.75 18.27
CA LEU A 191 19.47 -15.50 18.75
C LEU A 191 18.92 -14.66 17.60
N ALA A 192 19.66 -14.57 16.49
CA ALA A 192 19.22 -13.90 15.26
C ALA A 192 17.93 -14.51 14.69
N ALA A 193 17.84 -15.86 14.65
CA ALA A 193 16.65 -16.55 14.18
C ALA A 193 15.41 -16.26 15.06
N LYS A 194 15.59 -16.12 16.38
CA LYS A 194 14.50 -15.76 17.31
C LYS A 194 14.03 -14.33 17.07
N PHE A 195 14.95 -13.37 16.96
CA PHE A 195 14.61 -11.98 16.65
C PHE A 195 13.86 -11.86 15.32
N GLN A 196 14.34 -12.52 14.26
CA GLN A 196 13.68 -12.49 12.97
C GLN A 196 12.27 -13.09 13.03
N THR A 197 12.09 -14.19 13.77
CA THR A 197 10.78 -14.84 13.87
C THR A 197 9.77 -13.98 14.61
N GLU A 198 10.18 -13.31 15.70
CA GLU A 198 9.32 -12.37 16.42
C GLU A 198 8.99 -11.14 15.55
N GLU A 199 9.98 -10.58 14.84
CA GLU A 199 9.79 -9.47 13.92
C GLU A 199 8.85 -9.84 12.76
N ASN A 200 9.03 -11.00 12.12
CA ASN A 200 8.16 -11.47 11.05
C ASN A 200 6.73 -11.74 11.54
N VAL A 201 6.53 -12.37 12.70
CA VAL A 201 5.18 -12.58 13.26
C VAL A 201 4.50 -11.26 13.57
N ARG A 202 5.21 -10.31 14.16
CA ARG A 202 4.70 -8.96 14.40
C ARG A 202 4.33 -8.27 13.08
N SER A 203 5.26 -8.26 12.14
CA SER A 203 5.11 -7.60 10.85
C SER A 203 3.94 -8.17 10.06
N ILE A 204 3.78 -9.50 10.02
CA ILE A 204 2.66 -10.16 9.34
C ILE A 204 1.34 -9.92 10.06
N THR A 205 1.33 -9.86 11.40
CA THR A 205 0.11 -9.54 12.15
C THR A 205 -0.35 -8.11 11.84
N LEU A 206 0.59 -7.17 11.76
CA LEU A 206 0.33 -5.79 11.38
C LEU A 206 -0.18 -5.70 9.94
N ALA A 207 0.56 -6.31 9.00
CA ALA A 207 0.18 -6.38 7.60
C ALA A 207 -1.20 -7.02 7.40
N PHE A 208 -1.54 -8.09 8.13
CA PHE A 208 -2.85 -8.72 8.04
C PHE A 208 -3.99 -7.75 8.34
N ARG A 209 -3.87 -6.92 9.39
CA ARG A 209 -4.89 -5.91 9.74
C ARG A 209 -5.06 -4.88 8.63
N ILE A 210 -3.95 -4.38 8.11
CA ILE A 210 -3.92 -3.38 7.03
C ILE A 210 -4.53 -3.99 5.76
N PHE A 211 -4.11 -5.20 5.41
CA PHE A 211 -4.49 -5.86 4.17
C PHE A 211 -5.95 -6.26 4.18
N SER A 212 -6.53 -6.66 5.32
CA SER A 212 -7.98 -6.88 5.43
C SER A 212 -8.78 -5.66 5.00
N ILE A 213 -8.35 -4.46 5.39
CA ILE A 213 -9.05 -3.21 5.03
C ILE A 213 -8.85 -2.88 3.54
N VAL A 214 -7.65 -3.06 3.04
CA VAL A 214 -7.32 -2.88 1.60
C VAL A 214 -8.11 -3.84 0.72
N ILE A 215 -8.21 -5.11 1.11
CA ILE A 215 -8.96 -6.14 0.38
C ILE A 215 -10.43 -5.76 0.36
N LEU A 216 -11.01 -5.36 1.50
CA LEU A 216 -12.39 -4.90 1.56
C LEU A 216 -12.62 -3.68 0.66
N PHE A 217 -11.72 -2.70 0.71
CA PHE A 217 -11.77 -1.52 -0.15
C PHE A 217 -11.72 -1.89 -1.64
N ASN A 218 -10.82 -2.81 -2.03
CA ASN A 218 -10.73 -3.30 -3.41
C ASN A 218 -11.98 -4.06 -3.85
N LEU A 219 -12.57 -4.90 -2.98
CA LEU A 219 -13.80 -5.61 -3.29
C LEU A 219 -14.97 -4.64 -3.52
N VAL A 220 -15.09 -3.60 -2.69
CA VAL A 220 -16.13 -2.57 -2.86
C VAL A 220 -15.89 -1.79 -4.16
N PHE A 221 -14.64 -1.36 -4.41
CA PHE A 221 -14.27 -0.66 -5.63
C PHE A 221 -14.58 -1.49 -6.89
N LEU A 222 -14.16 -2.76 -6.92
CA LEU A 222 -14.42 -3.67 -8.04
C LEU A 222 -15.92 -3.89 -8.26
N THR A 223 -16.69 -4.04 -7.17
CA THR A 223 -18.15 -4.20 -7.29
C THR A 223 -18.77 -2.96 -7.95
N ILE A 224 -18.42 -1.75 -7.49
CA ILE A 224 -18.96 -0.50 -8.02
C ILE A 224 -18.58 -0.33 -9.50
N ILE A 225 -17.31 -0.55 -9.86
CA ILE A 225 -16.87 -0.35 -11.24
C ILE A 225 -17.46 -1.40 -12.20
N TYR A 226 -17.66 -2.65 -11.75
CA TYR A 226 -18.35 -3.66 -12.55
C TYR A 226 -19.83 -3.35 -12.74
N LEU A 227 -20.51 -2.74 -11.77
CA LEU A 227 -21.89 -2.26 -11.95
C LEU A 227 -21.95 -1.16 -13.02
N GLY A 228 -20.95 -0.27 -13.06
CA GLY A 228 -20.80 0.74 -14.11
C GLY A 228 -20.57 0.10 -15.49
N ILE A 229 -19.63 -0.84 -15.60
CA ILE A 229 -19.32 -1.56 -16.86
C ILE A 229 -20.52 -2.38 -17.35
N ALA A 230 -21.30 -2.98 -16.44
CA ALA A 230 -22.50 -3.74 -16.76
C ALA A 230 -23.70 -2.87 -17.16
N LYS A 231 -23.54 -1.54 -17.25
CA LYS A 231 -24.56 -0.57 -17.63
C LYS A 231 -25.83 -0.66 -16.78
N VAL A 232 -25.66 -0.93 -15.48
CA VAL A 232 -26.77 -0.91 -14.51
C VAL A 232 -27.34 0.50 -14.45
N PRO A 233 -28.68 0.70 -14.33
CA PRO A 233 -29.28 2.03 -14.24
C PRO A 233 -28.55 2.93 -13.25
N GLY A 234 -28.07 4.08 -13.73
CA GLY A 234 -27.19 4.98 -12.97
C GLY A 234 -25.68 4.78 -13.19
N GLU A 235 -25.25 4.11 -14.27
CA GLU A 235 -23.84 3.88 -14.66
C GLU A 235 -22.89 5.05 -14.39
N LYS A 236 -23.28 6.27 -14.78
CA LYS A 236 -22.49 7.49 -14.56
C LYS A 236 -22.13 7.73 -13.09
N TYR A 237 -23.05 7.43 -12.17
CA TYR A 237 -22.81 7.60 -10.73
C TYR A 237 -21.84 6.55 -10.21
N TYR A 238 -21.89 5.31 -10.72
CA TYR A 238 -20.93 4.28 -10.34
C TYR A 238 -19.51 4.64 -10.79
N PHE A 239 -19.34 5.14 -12.03
CA PHE A 239 -18.03 5.61 -12.50
C PHE A 239 -17.52 6.80 -11.70
N GLN A 240 -18.40 7.76 -11.40
CA GLN A 240 -18.04 8.89 -10.56
C GLN A 240 -17.62 8.44 -9.15
N VAL A 241 -18.36 7.52 -8.52
CA VAL A 241 -17.99 6.99 -7.20
C VAL A 241 -16.65 6.24 -7.26
N ALA A 242 -16.42 5.41 -8.26
CA ALA A 242 -15.16 4.69 -8.44
C ALA A 242 -13.97 5.66 -8.54
N GLU A 243 -14.12 6.73 -9.30
CA GLU A 243 -13.10 7.77 -9.41
C GLU A 243 -12.82 8.48 -8.08
N HIS A 244 -13.88 8.86 -7.34
CA HIS A 244 -13.73 9.48 -6.03
C HIS A 244 -13.08 8.53 -5.02
N MET A 245 -13.36 7.22 -5.11
CA MET A 245 -12.70 6.22 -4.27
C MET A 245 -11.19 6.17 -4.54
N ILE A 246 -10.75 6.25 -5.80
CA ILE A 246 -9.32 6.31 -6.15
C ILE A 246 -8.69 7.55 -5.52
N PHE A 247 -9.30 8.73 -5.73
CA PHE A 247 -8.76 10.00 -5.24
C PHE A 247 -8.71 10.08 -3.70
N PHE A 248 -9.81 9.70 -3.04
CA PHE A 248 -9.95 9.74 -1.58
C PHE A 248 -9.47 8.47 -0.88
N GLY A 249 -8.89 7.51 -1.60
CA GLY A 249 -8.32 6.28 -1.05
C GLY A 249 -7.48 6.49 0.22
N PRO A 250 -6.60 7.51 0.32
CA PRO A 250 -5.86 7.76 1.55
C PRO A 250 -6.70 8.11 2.76
N ILE A 251 -7.88 8.69 2.60
CA ILE A 251 -8.78 9.00 3.73
C ILE A 251 -9.22 7.71 4.42
N VAL A 252 -9.27 6.59 3.68
CA VAL A 252 -9.54 5.26 4.23
C VAL A 252 -8.25 4.57 4.67
N LEU A 253 -7.24 4.54 3.80
CA LEU A 253 -6.01 3.76 4.00
C LEU A 253 -5.08 4.33 5.08
N VAL A 254 -5.01 5.66 5.24
CA VAL A 254 -4.16 6.28 6.27
C VAL A 254 -4.70 5.98 7.68
N PRO A 255 -5.99 6.21 8.01
CA PRO A 255 -6.53 5.82 9.32
C PRO A 255 -6.45 4.31 9.61
N ALA A 256 -6.67 3.47 8.59
CA ALA A 256 -6.49 2.02 8.70
C ALA A 256 -5.06 1.66 9.15
N MET A 257 -4.07 2.29 8.53
CA MET A 257 -2.66 2.12 8.88
C MET A 257 -2.34 2.65 10.28
N ILE A 258 -2.80 3.86 10.61
CA ILE A 258 -2.57 4.47 11.92
C ILE A 258 -3.18 3.65 13.05
N SER A 259 -4.40 3.15 12.87
CA SER A 259 -5.10 2.37 13.89
C SER A 259 -4.49 0.98 14.12
N SER A 260 -3.70 0.49 13.16
CA SER A 260 -3.11 -0.85 13.23
C SER A 260 -1.98 -0.98 14.26
N GLU A 261 -1.31 0.12 14.63
CA GLU A 261 -0.18 0.18 15.56
C GLU A 261 -0.24 1.42 16.47
N LYS A 262 -0.10 1.21 17.78
CA LYS A 262 -0.32 2.26 18.79
C LYS A 262 0.66 3.42 18.65
N ASP A 263 1.91 3.13 18.31
CA ASP A 263 2.95 4.16 18.20
C ASP A 263 2.73 5.05 16.98
N TRP A 264 2.24 4.50 15.87
CA TRP A 264 1.85 5.30 14.71
C TRP A 264 0.67 6.20 15.04
N LYS A 265 -0.36 5.69 15.74
CA LYS A 265 -1.48 6.49 16.26
C LYS A 265 -1.03 7.63 17.15
N ASN A 266 -0.20 7.34 18.14
CA ASN A 266 0.24 8.32 19.11
C ASN A 266 1.05 9.44 18.47
N ARG A 267 1.96 9.12 17.55
CA ARG A 267 2.75 10.10 16.80
C ARG A 267 1.93 10.89 15.79
N PHE A 268 0.98 10.24 15.11
CA PHE A 268 0.07 10.93 14.20
C PHE A 268 -0.77 11.98 14.91
N LEU A 269 -1.37 11.64 16.04
CA LEU A 269 -2.17 12.57 16.85
C LEU A 269 -1.33 13.70 17.45
N GLU A 270 -0.06 13.43 17.78
CA GLU A 270 0.90 14.44 18.23
C GLU A 270 1.22 15.44 17.11
N LYS A 271 1.52 14.97 15.89
CA LYS A 271 1.78 15.84 14.72
C LYS A 271 0.54 16.65 14.31
N LEU A 272 -0.66 16.10 14.47
CA LEU A 272 -1.91 16.83 14.29
C LEU A 272 -2.25 17.80 15.43
N ARG A 273 -1.42 17.88 16.49
CA ARG A 273 -1.65 18.68 17.72
C ARG A 273 -2.96 18.36 18.46
N ILE A 274 -3.63 17.26 18.12
CA ILE A 274 -4.89 16.81 18.75
C ILE A 274 -4.65 16.34 20.19
N LYS A 275 -3.41 15.97 20.55
CA LYS A 275 -3.04 15.57 21.91
C LYS A 275 -3.16 16.67 22.97
N LYS A 276 -3.29 17.95 22.62
CA LYS A 276 -3.50 19.01 23.61
C LYS A 276 -4.91 19.01 24.24
N SER A 277 -5.90 18.35 23.63
CA SER A 277 -7.27 18.26 24.17
C SER A 277 -7.64 16.89 24.76
N LEU A 278 -6.80 15.86 24.57
CA LEU A 278 -6.99 14.49 25.08
C LEU A 278 -6.05 14.21 26.27
N LYS A 279 -6.17 15.00 27.35
CA LYS A 279 -5.74 14.55 28.68
C LYS A 279 -6.82 13.57 29.19
N ILE A 280 -6.71 12.31 28.81
CA ILE A 280 -7.47 11.23 29.46
C ILE A 280 -6.60 10.61 30.56
N LEU A 281 -7.28 10.27 31.66
CA LEU A 281 -6.86 9.66 32.91
C LEU A 281 -5.67 8.68 32.84
N PRO A 282 -4.89 8.54 33.93
CA PRO A 282 -3.76 7.62 33.99
C PRO A 282 -4.21 6.17 33.87
N GLU A 283 -3.87 5.53 32.75
CA GLU A 283 -3.99 4.08 32.57
C GLU A 283 -2.86 3.39 33.33
N VAL A 284 -3.21 2.73 34.45
CA VAL A 284 -2.32 1.84 35.21
C VAL A 284 -2.02 0.60 34.35
N SER A 285 -0.99 0.67 33.50
CA SER A 285 -0.49 -0.50 32.74
C SER A 285 1.03 -0.48 32.49
N GLY A 286 1.79 0.17 33.38
CA GLY A 286 3.25 0.33 33.26
C GLY A 286 4.07 -0.65 34.11
N ARG A 287 3.94 -1.97 33.92
CA ARG A 287 4.85 -2.92 34.61
C ARG A 287 5.48 -4.01 33.74
N THR A 288 4.99 -4.23 32.52
CA THR A 288 5.50 -5.30 31.64
C THR A 288 6.27 -4.79 30.41
N GLN A 289 6.08 -3.53 30.02
CA GLN A 289 6.79 -2.94 28.88
C GLN A 289 8.19 -2.46 29.29
N ASP A 290 8.30 -1.81 30.46
CA ASP A 290 9.57 -1.27 30.99
C ASP A 290 10.62 -2.36 31.26
N THR A 291 10.20 -3.55 31.72
CA THR A 291 11.13 -4.66 32.00
C THR A 291 11.79 -5.21 30.75
N THR A 292 11.12 -5.17 29.59
CA THR A 292 11.68 -5.68 28.34
C THR A 292 12.69 -4.69 27.75
N ASP A 293 12.40 -3.39 27.83
CA ASP A 293 13.30 -2.33 27.38
C ASP A 293 14.52 -2.18 28.31
N GLU A 294 14.36 -2.37 29.62
CA GLU A 294 15.48 -2.50 30.57
C GLU A 294 16.36 -3.71 30.25
N TYR A 295 15.76 -4.86 29.92
CA TYR A 295 16.51 -6.05 29.52
C TYR A 295 17.36 -5.79 28.27
N PHE A 296 16.81 -5.11 27.25
CA PHE A 296 17.56 -4.74 26.04
C PHE A 296 18.63 -3.67 26.27
N LYS A 297 18.46 -2.84 27.29
CA LYS A 297 19.45 -1.83 27.70
C LYS A 297 20.62 -2.48 28.43
N GLN A 298 20.32 -3.39 29.36
CA GLN A 298 21.32 -4.20 30.09
C GLN A 298 22.10 -5.11 29.12
N LEU A 299 21.42 -5.69 28.13
CA LEU A 299 22.08 -6.47 27.09
C LEU A 299 22.98 -5.61 26.19
N ARG A 300 22.67 -4.33 25.98
CA ARG A 300 23.57 -3.44 25.23
C ARG A 300 24.80 -3.02 26.02
N SER A 301 24.64 -2.80 27.34
CA SER A 301 25.76 -2.44 28.21
C SER A 301 26.69 -3.62 28.51
N ALA A 302 26.21 -4.86 28.45
CA ALA A 302 27.03 -6.05 28.67
C ALA A 302 27.93 -6.44 27.47
N TRP A 303 27.75 -5.78 26.32
CA TRP A 303 28.49 -6.03 25.07
C TRP A 303 29.39 -4.85 24.68
N ALA A 304 29.48 -3.81 25.51
CA ALA A 304 30.46 -2.73 25.43
C ALA A 304 31.61 -3.02 26.41
#